data_AF-A0A4S8KJM8-F1
#
_entry.id   AF-A0A4S8KJM8-F1
#
_cell.length_a   1.000
_cell.length_b   1.000
_cell.length_c   1.000
_cell.angle_alpha   90.00
_cell.angle_beta   90.00
_cell.angle_gamma   90.00
#
_symmetry.space_group_name_H-M   'P 1'
#
loop_
_entity.id
_entity.type
_entity.pdbx_description
1 polymer ?
#
loop_
_entity_poly.entity_id
_entity_poly.type
_entity_poly.pdbx_seq_one_letter_code
_entity_poly.pdbx_strand_id
1 'polypeptide(L)'
;MSTQLGMRRQNNGGRMEYYRAQVSAKKDCIPALVNTIFQNPPLPLSQYDCIHASRKVLCGNCSTRIGVSYEFPPSPQPLDAPPLTPFIAPLESSEKKTKLSKKNAAVVQDKLKSFGRLVCNAERDKRKYRHLPDAIHFPCTLIHSLVTNFESISNCIDLDPYLLNWIHRVDYRLQLDDVLSDLRVLIKPKSKPKSKTSMNYSKKGKRKARFISPDRESGYDQDETMVESDDSLAFVSEETLAANNPVPVTSKQANSSGKPKSKRPRSQQQTLAEANELYGRKYNTTRTERAARG
;
A
#
# COMPACT_ATOMS: atom_id res chain seq x y z
N MET A 1 12.05 41.38 -6.33
CA MET A 1 11.75 40.30 -7.29
C MET A 1 12.31 39.00 -6.73
N SER A 2 11.49 38.23 -6.01
CA SER A 2 11.92 37.00 -5.34
C SER A 2 11.45 35.78 -6.12
N THR A 3 12.41 35.03 -6.64
CA THR A 3 12.18 33.79 -7.40
C THR A 3 11.95 32.64 -6.43
N GLN A 4 10.71 32.21 -6.24
CA GLN A 4 10.39 30.97 -5.51
C GLN A 4 10.85 29.76 -6.34
N LEU A 5 11.90 29.09 -5.89
CA LEU A 5 12.31 27.78 -6.38
C LEU A 5 11.34 26.71 -5.83
N GLY A 6 10.39 26.32 -6.67
CA GLY A 6 9.50 25.19 -6.41
C GLY A 6 10.29 23.88 -6.29
N MET A 7 10.44 23.40 -5.05
CA MET A 7 10.91 22.04 -4.75
C MET A 7 9.87 21.03 -5.24
N ARG A 8 10.02 20.63 -6.50
CA ARG A 8 9.23 19.59 -7.14
C ARG A 8 9.54 18.26 -6.44
N ARG A 9 8.61 17.75 -5.62
CA ARG A 9 8.67 16.40 -5.03
C ARG A 9 8.96 15.40 -6.16
N GLN A 10 10.16 14.82 -6.15
CA GLN A 10 10.50 13.75 -7.08
C GLN A 10 9.69 12.51 -6.69
N ASN A 11 8.85 12.05 -7.63
CA ASN A 11 8.11 10.79 -7.50
C ASN A 11 9.11 9.62 -7.46
N ASN A 12 9.55 9.24 -6.26
CA ASN A 12 10.46 8.11 -6.04
C ASN A 12 9.83 6.74 -6.35
N GLY A 13 8.52 6.67 -6.61
CA GLY A 13 7.80 5.43 -6.92
C GLY A 13 8.36 4.69 -8.14
N GLY A 14 8.55 5.39 -9.27
CA GLY A 14 9.04 4.76 -10.50
C GLY A 14 10.49 4.26 -10.41
N ARG A 15 11.32 4.91 -9.58
CA ARG A 15 12.72 4.52 -9.39
C ARG A 15 12.83 3.21 -8.59
N MET A 16 11.99 3.03 -7.58
CA MET A 16 11.95 1.79 -6.78
C MET A 16 11.38 0.61 -7.57
N GLU A 17 10.38 0.85 -8.42
CA GLU A 17 9.85 -0.17 -9.33
C GLU A 17 10.89 -0.64 -10.35
N TYR A 18 11.66 0.29 -10.93
CA TYR A 18 12.79 -0.03 -11.81
C TYR A 18 13.84 -0.91 -11.11
N TYR A 19 14.23 -0.57 -9.88
CA TYR A 19 15.20 -1.38 -9.13
C TYR A 19 14.67 -2.76 -8.76
N ARG A 20 13.39 -2.87 -8.37
CA ARG A 20 12.74 -4.17 -8.16
C ARG A 20 12.74 -5.02 -9.44
N ALA A 21 12.36 -4.43 -10.57
CA ALA A 21 12.37 -5.11 -11.86
C ALA A 21 13.80 -5.58 -12.23
N GLN A 22 14.82 -4.75 -11.96
CA GLN A 22 16.20 -5.10 -12.23
C GLN A 22 16.71 -6.24 -11.33
N VAL A 23 16.34 -6.25 -10.05
CA VAL A 23 16.67 -7.34 -9.12
C VAL A 23 16.00 -8.65 -9.51
N SER A 24 14.76 -8.61 -9.99
CA SER A 24 14.05 -9.80 -10.44
C SER A 24 14.50 -10.30 -11.83
N ALA A 25 14.94 -9.42 -12.72
CA ALA A 25 15.33 -9.77 -14.08
C ALA A 25 16.78 -10.30 -14.19
N LYS A 26 17.68 -9.83 -13.33
CA LYS A 26 19.09 -10.22 -13.37
C LYS A 26 19.33 -11.53 -12.62
N LYS A 27 20.12 -12.43 -13.22
CA LYS A 27 20.63 -13.66 -12.58
C LYS A 27 21.88 -13.41 -11.73
N ASP A 28 22.21 -12.14 -11.48
CA ASP A 28 23.37 -11.74 -10.70
C ASP A 28 23.15 -11.97 -9.21
N CYS A 29 24.19 -11.76 -8.41
CA CYS A 29 24.07 -11.86 -6.95
C CYS A 29 23.14 -10.77 -6.40
N ILE A 30 22.08 -11.19 -5.70
CA ILE A 30 21.07 -10.27 -5.15
C ILE A 30 21.71 -9.27 -4.18
N PRO A 31 22.50 -9.68 -3.15
CA PRO A 31 23.20 -8.73 -2.28
C PRO A 31 24.12 -7.76 -3.02
N ALA A 32 24.89 -8.23 -4.00
CA ALA A 32 25.76 -7.37 -4.79
C ALA A 32 24.97 -6.28 -5.53
N LEU A 33 23.87 -6.67 -6.17
CA LEU A 33 23.02 -5.74 -6.92
C LEU A 33 22.35 -4.72 -6.00
N VAL A 34 21.81 -5.17 -4.86
CA VAL A 34 21.23 -4.29 -3.82
C VAL A 34 22.29 -3.31 -3.32
N ASN A 35 23.48 -3.77 -2.96
CA ASN A 35 24.55 -2.91 -2.46
C ASN A 35 25.11 -1.98 -3.53
N THR A 36 25.02 -2.33 -4.81
CA THR A 36 25.37 -1.44 -5.92
C THR A 36 24.32 -0.32 -6.07
N ILE A 37 23.03 -0.65 -5.93
CA ILE A 37 21.93 0.32 -6.05
C ILE A 37 21.93 1.30 -4.88
N PHE A 38 22.07 0.80 -3.66
CA PHE A 38 21.97 1.60 -2.43
C PHE A 38 23.32 2.07 -1.87
N GLN A 39 24.43 1.65 -2.48
CA GLN A 39 25.79 2.00 -2.06
C GLN A 39 26.07 1.68 -0.58
N ASN A 40 25.55 0.56 -0.10
CA ASN A 40 25.71 0.14 1.29
C ASN A 40 27.19 -0.14 1.61
N PRO A 41 27.76 0.41 2.70
CA PRO A 41 29.13 0.10 3.11
C PRO A 41 29.25 -1.32 3.71
N PRO A 42 30.46 -1.90 3.76
CA PRO A 42 31.74 -1.36 3.28
C PRO A 42 31.91 -1.55 1.77
N LEU A 43 32.14 -0.45 1.05
CA LEU A 43 32.52 -0.47 -0.36
C LEU A 43 34.04 -0.73 -0.46
N PRO A 44 34.53 -1.47 -1.48
CA PRO A 44 33.80 -2.14 -2.55
C PRO A 44 33.33 -3.56 -2.19
N LEU A 45 33.71 -4.09 -1.02
CA LEU A 45 33.44 -5.47 -0.59
C LEU A 45 31.95 -5.85 -0.65
N SER A 46 31.07 -4.92 -0.32
CA SER A 46 29.62 -5.12 -0.36
C SER A 46 29.07 -5.32 -1.79
N GLN A 47 29.78 -4.82 -2.82
CA GLN A 47 29.39 -4.93 -4.23
C GLN A 47 29.84 -6.24 -4.88
N TYR A 48 30.75 -6.99 -4.27
CA TYR A 48 31.13 -8.30 -4.79
C TYR A 48 30.01 -9.32 -4.62
N ASP A 49 29.95 -10.27 -5.55
CA ASP A 49 29.05 -11.40 -5.44
C ASP A 49 29.36 -12.24 -4.19
N CYS A 50 28.41 -13.05 -3.71
CA CYS A 50 28.60 -13.78 -2.46
C CYS A 50 29.83 -14.72 -2.50
N ILE A 51 30.23 -15.18 -3.69
CA ILE A 51 31.34 -16.12 -3.89
C ILE A 51 32.67 -15.37 -3.74
N HIS A 52 32.84 -14.26 -4.47
CA HIS A 52 34.03 -13.41 -4.42
C HIS A 52 34.17 -12.68 -3.08
N ALA A 53 33.06 -12.32 -2.44
CA ALA A 53 33.04 -11.76 -1.10
C ALA A 53 33.24 -12.81 0.02
N SER A 54 33.44 -14.08 -0.34
CA SER A 54 33.62 -15.21 0.60
C SER A 54 32.57 -15.24 1.71
N ARG A 55 31.31 -14.96 1.38
CA ARG A 55 30.21 -14.96 2.36
C ARG A 55 29.89 -16.40 2.75
N LYS A 56 29.73 -16.64 4.06
CA LYS A 56 29.37 -17.96 4.61
C LYS A 56 28.03 -18.49 4.06
N VAL A 57 27.07 -17.59 3.89
CA VAL A 57 25.74 -17.90 3.33
C VAL A 57 25.59 -17.20 1.99
N LEU A 58 25.32 -17.99 0.95
CA LEU A 58 25.15 -17.53 -0.40
C LEU A 58 23.67 -17.20 -0.67
N CYS A 59 23.43 -16.14 -1.44
CA CYS A 59 22.08 -15.90 -1.97
C CYS A 59 21.70 -17.00 -2.98
N GLY A 60 20.39 -17.18 -3.23
CA GLY A 60 19.88 -18.22 -4.13
C GLY A 60 20.60 -18.30 -5.48
N ASN A 61 20.81 -17.16 -6.16
CA ASN A 61 21.50 -17.12 -7.45
C ASN A 61 22.96 -17.59 -7.37
N CYS A 62 23.69 -17.22 -6.31
CA CYS A 62 25.06 -17.69 -6.10
C CYS A 62 25.09 -19.17 -5.71
N SER A 63 24.15 -19.61 -4.87
CA SER A 63 23.98 -21.00 -4.46
C SER A 63 23.77 -21.90 -5.68
N THR A 64 22.87 -21.53 -6.59
CA THR A 64 22.64 -22.26 -7.85
C THR A 64 23.86 -22.24 -8.77
N ARG A 65 24.60 -21.12 -8.85
CA ARG A 65 25.82 -21.02 -9.68
C ARG A 65 26.92 -22.00 -9.24
N ILE A 66 27.06 -22.27 -7.94
CA ILE A 66 28.08 -23.18 -7.43
C ILE A 66 27.55 -24.55 -7.00
N GLY A 67 26.24 -24.80 -7.14
CA GLY A 67 25.61 -26.06 -6.77
C GLY A 67 25.53 -26.32 -5.26
N VAL A 68 25.51 -25.28 -4.42
CA VAL A 68 25.33 -25.42 -2.97
C VAL A 68 23.84 -25.36 -2.62
N SER A 69 23.39 -26.24 -1.73
CA SER A 69 22.06 -26.24 -1.15
C SER A 69 22.17 -26.12 0.37
N TYR A 70 21.30 -25.35 0.98
CA TYR A 70 21.21 -25.23 2.43
C TYR A 70 19.98 -26.01 2.89
N GLU A 71 20.18 -26.99 3.75
CA GLU A 71 19.10 -27.66 4.46
C GLU A 71 18.96 -27.02 5.84
N PHE A 72 17.78 -26.47 6.11
CA PHE A 72 17.43 -25.98 7.43
C PHE A 72 16.63 -27.07 8.12
N PRO A 73 17.11 -27.63 9.25
CA PRO A 73 16.32 -28.58 9.99
C PRO A 73 15.01 -27.90 10.43
N PRO A 74 13.88 -28.64 10.45
CA PRO A 74 12.65 -28.11 10.99
C PRO A 74 12.91 -27.63 12.43
N SER A 75 12.34 -26.47 12.78
CA SER A 75 12.43 -25.96 14.15
C SER A 75 11.97 -27.06 15.12
N PRO A 76 12.71 -27.35 16.21
CA PRO A 76 12.30 -28.36 17.17
C PRO A 76 10.93 -27.97 17.72
N GLN A 77 9.89 -28.71 17.35
CA GLN A 77 8.59 -28.62 17.99
C GLN A 77 8.64 -29.46 19.26
N PRO A 78 8.24 -28.92 20.42
CA PRO A 78 7.94 -29.75 21.58
C PRO A 78 6.97 -30.87 21.17
N LEU A 79 7.16 -32.08 21.67
CA LEU A 79 6.31 -33.25 21.34
C LEU A 79 4.81 -32.99 21.55
N ASP A 80 4.47 -32.09 22.46
CA ASP A 80 3.08 -31.71 22.80
C ASP A 80 2.66 -30.34 22.25
N ALA A 81 3.51 -29.69 21.45
CA ALA A 81 3.13 -28.41 20.86
C ALA A 81 2.13 -28.64 19.72
N PRO A 82 1.02 -27.89 19.68
CA PRO A 82 0.17 -27.91 18.52
C PRO A 82 0.98 -27.50 17.28
N PRO A 83 0.69 -28.06 16.09
CA PRO A 83 1.40 -27.68 14.88
C PRO A 83 1.32 -26.17 14.72
N LEU A 84 2.46 -25.52 14.47
CA LEU A 84 2.52 -24.10 14.13
C LEU A 84 1.49 -23.86 13.03
N THR A 85 0.50 -23.03 13.32
CA THR A 85 -0.49 -22.66 12.31
C THR A 85 0.28 -22.09 11.13
N PRO A 86 0.06 -22.60 9.90
CA PRO A 86 0.75 -22.09 8.74
C PRO A 86 0.58 -20.58 8.72
N PHE A 87 1.64 -19.85 8.39
CA PHE A 87 1.56 -18.42 8.20
C PHE A 87 0.64 -18.21 6.99
N ILE A 88 -0.65 -18.07 7.24
CA ILE A 88 -1.63 -17.70 6.24
C ILE A 88 -1.30 -16.23 5.99
N ALA A 89 -0.43 -15.99 5.01
CA ALA A 89 -0.35 -14.70 4.35
C ALA A 89 -1.82 -14.30 4.12
N PRO A 90 -2.24 -13.08 4.53
CA PRO A 90 -3.62 -12.67 4.31
C PRO A 90 -3.92 -12.95 2.85
N LEU A 91 -4.71 -13.99 2.60
CA LEU A 91 -5.28 -14.22 1.30
C LEU A 91 -5.90 -12.87 1.01
N GLU A 92 -5.51 -12.18 -0.07
CA GLU A 92 -6.18 -10.96 -0.49
C GLU A 92 -7.66 -11.32 -0.43
N SER A 93 -8.32 -10.82 0.62
CA SER A 93 -9.48 -11.51 1.13
C SER A 93 -10.47 -11.46 0.00
N SER A 94 -10.89 -12.63 -0.49
CA SER A 94 -11.93 -12.77 -1.49
C SER A 94 -12.97 -11.71 -1.16
N GLU A 95 -13.11 -10.73 -2.06
CA GLU A 95 -13.77 -9.45 -1.79
C GLU A 95 -15.03 -9.70 -0.96
N LYS A 96 -14.94 -9.53 0.36
CA LYS A 96 -16.13 -9.64 1.20
C LYS A 96 -16.97 -8.49 0.70
N LYS A 97 -18.04 -8.81 -0.03
CA LYS A 97 -18.89 -7.83 -0.68
C LYS A 97 -19.25 -6.79 0.36
N THR A 98 -18.63 -5.63 0.24
CA THR A 98 -18.98 -4.48 1.02
C THR A 98 -20.45 -4.20 0.67
N LYS A 99 -21.33 -4.17 1.68
CA LYS A 99 -22.73 -3.78 1.45
C LYS A 99 -22.80 -2.34 0.91
N LEU A 100 -21.75 -1.57 1.20
CA LEU A 100 -21.51 -0.24 0.72
C LEU A 100 -21.12 -0.23 -0.77
N SER A 101 -21.74 0.66 -1.56
CA SER A 101 -21.36 0.91 -2.96
C SER A 101 -19.88 1.25 -3.09
N LYS A 102 -19.21 0.77 -4.15
CA LYS A 102 -17.76 0.98 -4.40
C LYS A 102 -17.32 2.45 -4.28
N LYS A 103 -18.17 3.40 -4.70
CA LYS A 103 -17.90 4.84 -4.57
C LYS A 103 -17.91 5.28 -3.10
N ASN A 104 -18.93 4.87 -2.35
CA ASN A 104 -19.06 5.22 -0.94
C ASN A 104 -17.97 4.53 -0.10
N ALA A 105 -17.60 3.30 -0.45
CA ALA A 105 -16.50 2.58 0.20
C ALA A 105 -15.15 3.32 0.05
N ALA A 106 -14.86 3.87 -1.13
CA ALA A 106 -13.68 4.69 -1.33
C ALA A 106 -13.71 5.97 -0.47
N VAL A 107 -14.87 6.66 -0.40
CA VAL A 107 -15.04 7.87 0.43
C VAL A 107 -14.82 7.58 1.91
N VAL A 108 -15.44 6.51 2.44
CA VAL A 108 -15.24 6.06 3.83
C VAL A 108 -13.77 5.72 4.07
N GLN A 109 -13.16 4.94 3.18
CA GLN A 109 -11.77 4.54 3.31
C GLN A 109 -10.81 5.74 3.34
N ASP A 110 -11.02 6.74 2.48
CA ASP A 110 -10.17 7.93 2.41
C ASP A 110 -10.33 8.84 3.62
N LYS A 111 -11.56 8.98 4.15
CA LYS A 111 -11.80 9.71 5.40
C LYS A 111 -11.17 9.00 6.59
N LEU A 112 -11.30 7.67 6.68
CA LEU A 112 -10.67 6.85 7.71
C LEU A 112 -9.13 6.91 7.64
N LYS A 113 -8.53 6.86 6.45
CA LYS A 113 -7.08 7.09 6.27
C LYS A 113 -6.67 8.48 6.75
N SER A 114 -7.49 9.50 6.49
CA SER A 114 -7.23 10.86 6.94
C SER A 114 -7.28 10.97 8.46
N PHE A 115 -8.27 10.32 9.09
CA PHE A 115 -8.33 10.20 10.54
C PHE A 115 -7.10 9.47 11.10
N GLY A 116 -6.67 8.37 10.49
CA GLY A 116 -5.46 7.66 10.90
C GLY A 116 -4.19 8.52 10.87
N ARG A 117 -4.07 9.43 9.88
CA ARG A 117 -2.98 10.41 9.84
C ARG A 117 -3.07 11.43 10.98
N LEU A 118 -4.27 11.87 11.35
CA LEU A 118 -4.47 12.77 12.50
C LEU A 118 -4.02 12.10 13.80
N VAL A 119 -4.44 10.85 14.02
CA VAL A 119 -4.01 10.05 15.19
C VAL A 119 -2.48 9.88 15.19
N CYS A 120 -1.88 9.54 14.04
CA CYS A 120 -0.44 9.40 13.93
C CYS A 120 0.30 10.69 14.29
N ASN A 121 -0.13 11.83 13.75
CA ASN A 121 0.50 13.12 14.04
C ASN A 121 0.35 13.51 15.52
N ALA A 122 -0.85 13.36 16.09
CA ALA A 122 -1.10 13.69 17.50
C ALA A 122 -0.31 12.80 18.47
N GLU A 123 -0.07 11.54 18.13
CA GLU A 123 0.67 10.60 18.96
C GLU A 123 2.18 10.65 18.74
N ARG A 124 2.66 11.15 17.59
CA ARG A 124 4.09 11.22 17.26
C ARG A 124 4.85 12.17 18.21
N ASP A 125 4.18 13.20 18.71
CA ASP A 125 4.75 14.15 19.68
C ASP A 125 4.80 13.56 21.10
N LYS A 126 4.05 12.49 21.37
CA LYS A 126 4.09 11.79 22.65
C LYS A 126 5.28 10.83 22.69
N ARG A 127 6.14 10.97 23.71
CA ARG A 127 7.36 10.13 23.88
C ARG A 127 7.09 8.63 23.79
N LYS A 128 5.91 8.18 24.22
CA LYS A 128 5.52 6.76 24.25
C LYS A 128 5.43 6.10 22.87
N TYR A 129 5.09 6.85 21.82
CA TYR A 129 4.78 6.28 20.50
C TYR A 129 5.63 6.83 19.36
N ARG A 130 6.60 7.70 19.66
CA ARG A 130 7.47 8.38 18.68
C ARG A 130 8.16 7.43 17.69
N HIS A 131 8.48 6.22 18.12
CA HIS A 131 9.24 5.24 17.33
C HIS A 131 8.37 4.22 16.61
N LEU A 132 7.04 4.29 16.77
CA LEU A 132 6.14 3.35 16.10
C LEU A 132 5.98 3.73 14.63
N PRO A 133 5.98 2.75 13.70
CA PRO A 133 5.60 2.98 12.32
C PRO A 133 4.17 3.54 12.20
N ASP A 134 3.97 4.44 11.24
CA ASP A 134 2.68 5.10 10.97
C ASP A 134 1.52 4.11 10.80
N ALA A 135 1.80 2.95 10.20
CA ALA A 135 0.82 1.89 9.97
C ALA A 135 0.27 1.27 11.27
N ILE A 136 0.98 1.40 12.41
CA ILE A 136 0.53 0.89 13.71
C ILE A 136 -0.50 1.83 14.34
N HIS A 137 -0.39 3.15 14.10
CA HIS A 137 -1.31 4.13 14.67
C HIS A 137 -2.73 3.95 14.16
N PHE A 138 -2.92 3.52 12.92
CA PHE A 138 -4.23 3.17 12.40
C PHE A 138 -4.12 2.04 11.35
N PRO A 139 -4.19 0.78 11.79
CA PRO A 139 -3.92 -0.37 10.94
C PRO A 139 -4.86 -0.46 9.73
N CYS A 140 -4.32 -0.82 8.56
CA CYS A 140 -5.12 -1.06 7.36
C CYS A 140 -6.22 -2.13 7.56
N THR A 141 -5.95 -3.13 8.41
CA THR A 141 -6.90 -4.17 8.80
C THR A 141 -8.12 -3.60 9.54
N LEU A 142 -7.91 -2.59 10.39
CA LEU A 142 -8.97 -1.87 11.07
C LEU A 142 -9.79 -1.03 10.09
N ILE A 143 -9.12 -0.31 9.17
CA ILE A 143 -9.83 0.43 8.12
C ILE A 143 -10.73 -0.52 7.31
N HIS A 144 -10.19 -1.67 6.91
CA HIS A 144 -10.93 -2.65 6.13
C HIS A 144 -12.13 -3.23 6.91
N SER A 145 -11.97 -3.54 8.20
CA SER A 145 -13.07 -4.06 9.02
C SER A 145 -14.18 -3.02 9.20
N LEU A 146 -13.83 -1.75 9.42
CA LEU A 146 -14.79 -0.65 9.55
C LEU A 146 -15.53 -0.37 8.24
N VAL A 147 -14.84 -0.34 7.10
CA VAL A 147 -15.48 -0.16 5.78
C VAL A 147 -16.43 -1.32 5.46
N THR A 148 -16.01 -2.55 5.76
CA THR A 148 -16.83 -3.75 5.49
C THR A 148 -18.11 -3.78 6.31
N ASN A 149 -18.03 -3.34 7.57
CA ASN A 149 -19.14 -3.40 8.53
C ASN A 149 -19.79 -2.03 8.79
N PHE A 150 -19.52 -1.04 7.94
CA PHE A 150 -19.91 0.36 8.15
C PHE A 150 -21.42 0.53 8.40
N GLU A 151 -22.26 -0.22 7.69
CA GLU A 151 -23.72 -0.18 7.85
C GLU A 151 -24.21 -0.88 9.13
N SER A 152 -23.43 -1.83 9.63
CA SER A 152 -23.77 -2.59 10.84
C SER A 152 -23.35 -1.87 12.12
N ILE A 153 -22.35 -1.00 12.04
CA ILE A 153 -21.93 -0.16 13.15
C ILE A 153 -22.89 1.02 13.19
N SER A 154 -23.82 1.04 14.15
CA SER A 154 -24.81 2.12 14.29
C SER A 154 -24.41 3.13 15.37
N ASN A 155 -23.72 2.65 16.41
CA ASN A 155 -23.37 3.39 17.60
C ASN A 155 -21.94 3.06 18.08
N CYS A 156 -21.50 3.78 19.10
CA CYS A 156 -20.19 3.60 19.72
C CYS A 156 -19.98 2.23 20.40
N ILE A 157 -21.03 1.52 20.78
CA ILE A 157 -20.96 0.19 21.42
C ILE A 157 -20.66 -0.87 20.34
N ASP A 158 -21.32 -0.77 19.18
CA ASP A 158 -21.10 -1.66 18.02
C ASP A 158 -19.67 -1.55 17.48
N LEU A 159 -18.96 -0.45 17.80
CA LEU A 159 -17.59 -0.20 17.39
C LEU A 159 -16.56 -1.01 18.21
N ASP A 160 -16.85 -1.31 19.48
CA ASP A 160 -15.91 -1.94 20.43
C ASP A 160 -15.29 -3.26 19.94
N PRO A 161 -16.04 -4.20 19.34
CA PRO A 161 -15.48 -5.45 18.84
C PRO A 161 -14.36 -5.24 17.80
N TYR A 162 -14.41 -4.14 17.04
CA TYR A 162 -13.42 -3.84 16.01
C TYR A 162 -12.18 -3.15 16.57
N LEU A 163 -12.28 -2.48 17.73
CA LEU A 163 -11.19 -1.72 18.33
C LEU A 163 -10.37 -2.52 19.35
N LEU A 164 -10.71 -3.78 19.62
CA LEU A 164 -10.12 -4.56 20.71
C LEU A 164 -8.58 -4.61 20.66
N ASN A 165 -7.99 -4.70 19.48
CA ASN A 165 -6.53 -4.78 19.32
C ASN A 165 -5.87 -3.44 18.97
N TRP A 166 -6.63 -2.36 18.92
CA TRP A 166 -6.12 -1.05 18.54
C TRP A 166 -5.57 -0.30 19.77
N ILE A 167 -4.28 0.05 19.71
CA ILE A 167 -3.55 0.65 20.84
C ILE A 167 -4.13 1.99 21.30
N HIS A 168 -4.79 2.72 20.40
CA HIS A 168 -5.31 4.07 20.62
C HIS A 168 -6.82 4.07 20.91
N ARG A 169 -7.41 2.89 21.14
CA ARG A 169 -8.86 2.75 21.34
C ARG A 169 -9.40 3.58 22.50
N VAL A 170 -8.65 3.77 23.57
CA VAL A 170 -9.15 4.49 24.76
C VAL A 170 -9.25 5.98 24.47
N ASP A 171 -8.25 6.54 23.81
CA ASP A 171 -8.12 7.98 23.61
C ASP A 171 -8.94 8.49 22.40
N TYR A 172 -9.08 7.66 21.35
CA TYR A 172 -9.64 8.10 20.07
C TYR A 172 -10.96 7.41 19.68
N ARG A 173 -11.52 6.55 20.54
CA ARG A 173 -12.79 5.86 20.24
C ARG A 173 -13.94 6.81 19.95
N LEU A 174 -14.14 7.83 20.78
CA LEU A 174 -15.24 8.79 20.61
C LEU A 174 -15.07 9.61 19.31
N GLN A 175 -13.85 10.11 19.07
CA GLN A 175 -13.54 10.84 17.84
C GLN A 175 -13.74 9.99 16.58
N LEU A 176 -13.42 8.69 16.66
CA LEU A 176 -13.68 7.76 15.57
C LEU A 176 -15.19 7.56 15.34
N ASP A 177 -15.99 7.45 16.40
CA ASP A 177 -17.45 7.34 16.29
C ASP A 177 -18.08 8.63 15.71
N ASP A 178 -17.56 9.81 16.07
CA ASP A 178 -17.96 11.09 15.49
C ASP A 178 -17.69 11.11 13.97
N VAL A 179 -16.48 10.71 13.55
CA VAL A 179 -16.12 10.61 12.13
C VAL A 179 -17.02 9.62 11.38
N LEU A 180 -17.35 8.48 12.00
CA LEU A 180 -18.27 7.51 11.40
C LEU A 180 -19.69 8.07 11.29
N SER A 181 -20.15 8.81 12.30
CA SER A 181 -21.46 9.48 12.32
C SER A 181 -21.56 10.54 11.22
N ASP A 182 -20.54 11.37 11.05
CA ASP A 182 -20.46 12.35 9.96
C ASP A 182 -20.52 11.67 8.58
N LEU A 183 -19.78 10.56 8.42
CA LEU A 183 -19.81 9.79 7.19
C LEU A 183 -21.19 9.19 6.91
N ARG A 184 -21.93 8.75 7.94
CA ARG A 184 -23.30 8.26 7.77
C ARG A 184 -24.22 9.38 7.27
N VAL A 185 -24.09 10.60 7.80
CA VAL A 185 -24.85 11.76 7.32
C VAL A 185 -24.50 12.10 5.87
N LEU A 186 -23.22 12.06 5.52
CA LEU A 186 -22.73 12.35 4.17
C LEU A 186 -23.20 11.31 3.13
N ILE A 187 -23.24 10.04 3.51
CA ILE A 187 -23.56 8.92 2.61
C ILE A 187 -25.07 8.67 2.49
N LYS A 188 -25.87 9.09 3.48
CA LYS A 188 -27.32 9.02 3.38
C LYS A 188 -27.75 9.73 2.09
N PRO A 189 -28.45 9.04 1.18
CA PRO A 189 -28.90 9.68 -0.05
C PRO A 189 -29.77 10.85 0.37
N LYS A 190 -29.38 12.07 -0.05
CA LYS A 190 -30.29 13.23 0.02
C LYS A 190 -31.57 12.77 -0.66
N SER A 191 -32.58 12.46 0.13
CA SER A 191 -33.89 12.09 -0.39
C SER A 191 -34.28 13.25 -1.27
N LYS A 192 -34.27 13.03 -2.59
CA LYS A 192 -34.76 14.04 -3.53
C LYS A 192 -36.15 14.40 -3.00
N PRO A 193 -36.44 15.68 -2.70
CA PRO A 193 -37.80 16.05 -2.35
C PRO A 193 -38.65 15.53 -3.51
N LYS A 194 -39.60 14.64 -3.21
CA LYS A 194 -40.51 14.09 -4.22
C LYS A 194 -41.12 15.31 -4.91
N SER A 195 -40.68 15.61 -6.14
CA SER A 195 -41.28 16.64 -6.96
C SER A 195 -42.68 16.15 -7.27
N LYS A 196 -43.63 16.54 -6.42
CA LYS A 196 -45.04 16.51 -6.78
C LYS A 196 -45.16 17.38 -8.03
N THR A 197 -45.89 16.89 -9.02
CA THR A 197 -46.35 17.56 -10.24
C THR A 197 -45.68 17.09 -11.54
N SER A 198 -46.38 16.22 -12.26
CA SER A 198 -46.90 16.66 -13.57
C SER A 198 -48.21 15.93 -13.85
N MET A 199 -49.32 16.65 -13.70
CA MET A 199 -50.59 16.30 -14.33
C MET A 199 -50.34 16.06 -15.82
N ASN A 200 -50.74 14.90 -16.30
CA ASN A 200 -50.91 14.64 -17.72
C ASN A 200 -52.07 15.49 -18.24
N TYR A 201 -51.79 16.69 -18.76
CA TYR A 201 -52.69 17.33 -19.72
C TYR A 201 -52.29 16.93 -21.15
N SER A 202 -53.20 16.18 -21.75
CA SER A 202 -53.17 15.71 -23.13
C SER A 202 -53.14 16.87 -24.13
N LYS A 203 -52.15 16.81 -25.04
CA LYS A 203 -52.22 17.06 -26.49
C LYS A 203 -53.37 17.95 -27.00
N LYS A 204 -53.03 19.09 -27.60
CA LYS A 204 -53.14 19.40 -29.05
C LYS A 204 -53.02 20.91 -29.26
N GLY A 205 -52.05 21.34 -30.07
CA GLY A 205 -51.97 22.73 -30.49
C GLY A 205 -50.67 23.07 -31.20
N LYS A 206 -50.55 22.66 -32.46
CA LYS A 206 -49.58 23.22 -33.41
C LYS A 206 -49.77 24.74 -33.49
N ARG A 207 -48.70 25.53 -33.37
CA ARG A 207 -48.42 26.67 -34.27
C ARG A 207 -47.00 27.21 -34.10
N LYS A 208 -46.39 27.45 -35.26
CA LYS A 208 -45.11 28.14 -35.50
C LYS A 208 -45.29 29.65 -35.29
N ALA A 209 -44.30 30.30 -34.69
CA ALA A 209 -43.81 31.66 -34.98
C ALA A 209 -42.60 31.89 -34.04
N ARG A 210 -41.36 31.98 -34.53
CA ARG A 210 -40.63 33.21 -34.90
C ARG A 210 -40.82 34.38 -33.92
N PHE A 211 -39.64 34.86 -33.48
CA PHE A 211 -39.20 36.25 -33.33
C PHE A 211 -38.98 36.80 -31.89
N ILE A 212 -37.82 37.46 -31.78
CA ILE A 212 -37.43 38.59 -30.90
C ILE A 212 -36.86 38.23 -29.51
N SER A 213 -35.53 38.36 -29.40
CA SER A 213 -34.81 38.70 -28.17
C SER A 213 -35.29 40.06 -27.63
N PRO A 214 -35.21 40.28 -26.31
CA PRO A 214 -34.31 41.37 -25.92
C PRO A 214 -33.52 41.10 -24.65
N ASP A 215 -32.43 41.87 -24.59
CA ASP A 215 -31.55 42.13 -23.47
C ASP A 215 -32.25 42.29 -22.12
N ARG A 216 -31.57 41.82 -21.07
CA ARG A 216 -31.52 42.60 -19.82
C ARG A 216 -30.26 42.31 -19.02
N GLU A 217 -29.48 43.37 -18.88
CA GLU A 217 -28.40 43.60 -17.92
C GLU A 217 -28.88 43.50 -16.46
N SER A 218 -27.90 43.66 -15.55
CA SER A 218 -27.98 43.85 -14.09
C SER A 218 -27.64 42.59 -13.30
N GLY A 219 -26.61 42.55 -12.45
CA GLY A 219 -25.74 43.60 -11.95
C GLY A 219 -24.63 42.98 -11.09
N TYR A 220 -23.60 43.80 -10.87
CA TYR A 220 -22.47 43.56 -9.99
C TYR A 220 -22.92 43.23 -8.56
N ASP A 221 -22.16 42.38 -7.85
CA ASP A 221 -21.54 42.82 -6.59
C ASP A 221 -20.30 41.97 -6.29
N GLN A 222 -19.17 42.69 -6.26
CA GLN A 222 -17.93 42.28 -5.61
C GLN A 222 -18.16 42.43 -4.10
N ASP A 223 -17.67 41.48 -3.31
CA ASP A 223 -17.07 41.89 -2.04
C ASP A 223 -15.84 41.03 -1.76
N GLU A 224 -14.72 41.74 -1.71
CA GLU A 224 -13.45 41.26 -1.25
C GLU A 224 -13.40 41.42 0.26
N THR A 225 -12.90 40.42 0.98
CA THR A 225 -12.29 40.72 2.28
C THR A 225 -11.06 39.85 2.46
N MET A 226 -9.94 40.46 2.10
CA MET A 226 -8.61 40.13 2.58
C MET A 226 -8.61 40.22 4.11
N VAL A 227 -8.09 39.20 4.78
CA VAL A 227 -7.45 39.38 6.08
C VAL A 227 -6.11 38.66 6.01
N GLU A 228 -5.07 39.45 5.81
CA GLU A 228 -3.69 39.10 6.11
C GLU A 228 -3.53 38.91 7.61
N SER A 229 -2.78 37.90 8.02
CA SER A 229 -2.06 37.93 9.30
C SER A 229 -0.76 37.18 9.11
N ASP A 230 0.26 38.01 8.93
CA ASP A 230 1.68 37.75 9.01
C ASP A 230 2.02 37.41 10.47
N ASP A 231 2.79 36.35 10.69
CA ASP A 231 3.72 36.35 11.83
C ASP A 231 4.92 35.47 11.51
N SER A 232 6.01 36.18 11.26
CA SER A 232 7.34 35.70 10.92
C SER A 232 8.15 35.52 12.20
N LEU A 233 8.74 34.36 12.47
CA LEU A 233 9.92 34.30 13.36
C LEU A 233 10.96 33.24 12.96
N ALA A 234 12.17 33.79 12.78
CA ALA A 234 13.49 33.27 13.15
C ALA A 234 14.10 32.10 12.39
N PHE A 235 14.84 32.51 11.36
CA PHE A 235 16.02 31.91 10.76
C PHE A 235 17.19 31.79 11.75
N VAL A 236 17.87 30.64 11.80
CA VAL A 236 19.25 30.52 12.30
C VAL A 236 20.02 29.62 11.32
N SER A 237 20.95 30.22 10.57
CA SER A 237 22.09 29.56 9.92
C SER A 237 23.20 29.40 10.98
N GLU A 238 24.05 28.38 11.00
CA GLU A 238 25.23 28.08 10.17
C GLU A 238 25.72 26.70 10.66
N GLU A 239 26.42 25.86 9.91
CA GLU A 239 27.86 25.98 9.69
C GLU A 239 28.33 24.95 8.65
N THR A 240 29.10 25.42 7.68
CA THR A 240 29.75 24.65 6.61
C THR A 240 31.25 24.56 6.86
N LEU A 241 31.82 23.35 6.87
CA LEU A 241 33.25 23.04 6.62
C LEU A 241 33.31 21.55 6.20
N ALA A 242 34.10 21.03 5.26
CA ALA A 242 35.06 21.55 4.32
C ALA A 242 35.24 20.52 3.18
N ALA A 243 35.80 20.99 2.06
CA ALA A 243 36.09 20.27 0.83
C ALA A 243 37.25 19.24 0.96
N ASN A 244 37.29 18.26 0.07
CA ASN A 244 38.50 17.81 -0.63
C ASN A 244 38.15 17.00 -1.90
N ASN A 245 38.57 17.52 -3.06
CA ASN A 245 38.59 16.85 -4.37
C ASN A 245 39.92 16.05 -4.56
N PRO A 246 40.27 15.52 -5.75
CA PRO A 246 40.09 14.10 -6.09
C PRO A 246 41.40 13.41 -6.54
N VAL A 247 41.38 12.09 -6.74
CA VAL A 247 42.44 11.37 -7.48
C VAL A 247 41.80 10.56 -8.62
N PRO A 248 42.28 10.69 -9.87
CA PRO A 248 41.72 9.98 -11.01
C PRO A 248 42.38 8.61 -11.15
N VAL A 249 41.57 7.56 -11.34
CA VAL A 249 42.07 6.28 -11.86
C VAL A 249 41.25 5.89 -13.07
N THR A 250 41.93 6.03 -14.21
CA THR A 250 41.64 5.45 -15.51
C THR A 250 41.38 3.94 -15.43
N SER A 251 40.31 3.42 -16.05
CA SER A 251 40.30 2.09 -16.70
C SER A 251 39.12 1.90 -17.66
N LYS A 252 39.44 2.06 -18.95
CA LYS A 252 39.05 1.22 -20.10
C LYS A 252 37.58 0.77 -20.25
N GLN A 253 36.93 1.42 -21.21
CA GLN A 253 35.82 0.88 -22.00
C GLN A 253 36.24 -0.44 -22.68
N ALA A 254 35.37 -1.45 -22.58
CA ALA A 254 35.34 -2.57 -23.51
C ALA A 254 33.95 -2.60 -24.17
N ASN A 255 33.91 -2.13 -25.40
CA ASN A 255 32.81 -2.36 -26.34
C ASN A 255 32.69 -3.87 -26.59
N SER A 256 31.51 -4.44 -26.40
CA SER A 256 31.15 -5.68 -27.08
C SER A 256 29.74 -5.58 -27.64
N SER A 257 29.71 -5.51 -28.97
CA SER A 257 28.56 -5.69 -29.85
C SER A 257 28.03 -7.12 -29.75
N GLY A 258 26.75 -7.29 -29.41
CA GLY A 258 26.08 -8.59 -29.35
C GLY A 258 24.68 -8.54 -29.95
N LYS A 259 24.49 -9.24 -31.08
CA LYS A 259 23.26 -9.42 -31.86
C LYS A 259 22.04 -9.89 -31.04
N PRO A 260 20.80 -9.57 -31.45
CA PRO A 260 19.59 -10.04 -30.79
C PRO A 260 19.36 -11.54 -31.03
N LYS A 261 19.24 -12.33 -29.95
CA LYS A 261 18.89 -13.75 -30.02
C LYS A 261 17.37 -13.95 -30.03
N SER A 262 16.95 -14.76 -31.00
CA SER A 262 15.61 -15.29 -31.28
C SER A 262 14.86 -15.81 -30.04
N LYS A 263 13.55 -15.52 -29.97
CA LYS A 263 12.59 -16.01 -28.98
C LYS A 263 12.33 -17.51 -29.19
N ARG A 264 12.65 -18.34 -28.20
CA ARG A 264 12.14 -19.73 -28.13
C ARG A 264 10.69 -19.77 -27.62
N PRO A 265 9.86 -20.72 -28.08
CA PRO A 265 8.49 -20.86 -27.63
C PRO A 265 8.41 -21.33 -26.18
N ARG A 266 7.38 -20.83 -25.48
CA ARG A 266 7.05 -21.08 -24.08
C ARG A 266 6.63 -22.54 -23.91
N SER A 267 7.35 -23.31 -23.09
CA SER A 267 6.94 -24.67 -22.71
C SER A 267 5.64 -24.61 -21.91
N GLN A 268 4.71 -25.52 -22.21
CA GLN A 268 3.42 -25.66 -21.54
C GLN A 268 3.63 -25.86 -20.03
N GLN A 269 2.90 -25.08 -19.22
CA GLN A 269 2.91 -25.25 -17.78
C GLN A 269 2.16 -26.53 -17.42
N GLN A 270 2.74 -27.29 -16.49
CA GLN A 270 2.23 -28.54 -15.96
C GLN A 270 0.84 -28.33 -15.33
N THR A 271 -0.07 -29.27 -15.56
CA THR A 271 -1.46 -29.12 -15.11
C THR A 271 -1.59 -29.38 -13.61
N LEU A 272 -2.58 -28.75 -12.97
CA LEU A 272 -2.88 -28.93 -11.53
C LEU A 272 -3.15 -30.41 -11.16
N ALA A 273 -3.60 -31.22 -12.12
CA ALA A 273 -3.82 -32.65 -11.92
C ALA A 273 -2.49 -33.42 -11.75
N GLU A 274 -1.49 -33.16 -12.60
CA GLU A 274 -0.15 -33.76 -12.47
C GLU A 274 0.54 -33.37 -11.16
N ALA A 275 0.38 -32.12 -10.72
CA ALA A 275 0.95 -31.67 -9.45
C ALA A 275 0.34 -32.42 -8.25
N ASN A 276 -0.96 -32.71 -8.28
CA ASN A 276 -1.62 -33.45 -7.20
C ASN A 276 -1.26 -34.93 -7.16
N GLU A 277 -0.99 -35.57 -8.30
CA GLU A 277 -0.50 -36.95 -8.31
C GLU A 277 0.93 -37.06 -7.75
N LEU A 278 1.79 -36.09 -8.03
CA LEU A 278 3.18 -36.11 -7.59
C LEU A 278 3.33 -35.96 -6.07
N TYR A 279 2.42 -35.21 -5.42
CA TYR A 279 2.50 -34.89 -3.99
C TYR A 279 1.40 -35.51 -3.11
N GLY A 280 0.32 -36.05 -3.69
CA GLY A 280 -0.87 -36.49 -2.93
C GLY A 280 -0.80 -37.88 -2.30
N ARG A 281 0.13 -38.76 -2.69
CA ARG A 281 0.08 -40.19 -2.30
C ARG A 281 0.54 -40.54 -0.87
N LYS A 282 1.08 -39.60 -0.08
CA LYS A 282 1.76 -39.97 1.18
C LYS A 282 0.92 -39.92 2.47
N TYR A 283 -0.38 -39.60 2.43
CA TYR A 283 -1.18 -39.38 3.65
C TYR A 283 -2.33 -40.37 3.92
N ASN A 284 -2.48 -41.45 3.15
CA ASN A 284 -3.62 -42.37 3.27
C ASN A 284 -3.27 -43.80 3.73
N THR A 285 -2.41 -43.98 4.74
CA THR A 285 -2.10 -45.34 5.26
C THR A 285 -2.12 -45.49 6.78
N THR A 286 -2.99 -44.79 7.51
CA THR A 286 -3.14 -45.02 8.97
C THR A 286 -4.58 -45.07 9.50
N ARG A 287 -5.60 -45.02 8.64
CA ARG A 287 -7.01 -45.04 9.09
C ARG A 287 -7.70 -46.41 9.03
N THR A 288 -7.12 -47.42 8.38
CA THR A 288 -7.77 -48.72 8.19
C THR A 288 -7.30 -49.84 9.13
N GLU A 289 -6.19 -49.68 9.87
CA GLU A 289 -5.70 -50.77 10.75
C GLU A 289 -6.38 -50.83 12.13
N ARG A 290 -7.15 -49.81 12.51
CA ARG A 290 -7.86 -49.79 13.81
C ARG A 290 -9.24 -50.43 13.79
N ALA A 291 -9.70 -50.92 12.63
CA ALA A 291 -11.00 -51.59 12.48
C ALA A 291 -10.92 -53.13 12.44
N ALA A 292 -9.72 -53.72 12.56
CA ALA A 292 -9.51 -55.18 12.50
C ALA A 292 -9.13 -55.82 13.84
N ARG A 293 -9.21 -55.08 14.96
CA ARG A 293 -9.07 -55.61 16.32
C ARG A 293 -10.11 -54.97 17.23
N GLY A 294 -11.31 -55.52 17.17
CA GLY A 294 -12.46 -55.21 18.03
C GLY A 294 -13.49 -56.29 17.84
#